data_AF-A0A2K2VST2-F1
#
_entry.id   AF-A0A2K2VST2-F1
#
_cell.length_a   1.000
_cell.length_b   1.000
_cell.length_c   1.000
_cell.angle_alpha   90.00
_cell.angle_beta   90.00
_cell.angle_gamma   90.00
#
_symmetry.space_group_name_H-M   'P 1'
#
loop_
_entity.id
_entity.type
_entity.pdbx_description
1 polymer ?
#
loop_
_entity_poly.entity_id
_entity_poly.type
_entity_poly.pdbx_seq_one_letter_code
_entity_poly.pdbx_strand_id
1 'polypeptide(L)' 'IVTVAPEHKTDFEELFKDLACDCVGRVTAKQKLTVRGLGAKVLFRVGLQQLKSAWKKAFGNL' A
#
# COMPACT_ATOMS: atom_id res chain seq x y z
N ILE A 1 -2.87 1.44 -8.52
CA ILE A 1 -3.00 2.13 -7.21
C ILE A 1 -2.64 3.60 -7.40
N VAL A 2 -3.32 4.51 -6.71
CA VAL A 2 -3.02 5.96 -6.74
C VAL A 2 -2.76 6.40 -5.30
N THR A 3 -1.80 7.28 -5.08
CA THR A 3 -1.55 7.90 -3.77
C THR A 3 -2.24 9.26 -3.74
N VAL A 4 -3.17 9.43 -2.83
CA VAL A 4 -3.94 10.67 -2.64
C VAL A 4 -3.59 11.24 -1.26
N ALA A 5 -3.36 12.56 -1.19
CA ALA A 5 -3.17 13.22 0.10
C ALA A 5 -4.46 13.10 0.93
N PRO A 6 -4.40 12.84 2.25
CA PRO A 6 -5.59 12.60 3.07
C PRO A 6 -6.68 13.68 2.96
N GLU A 7 -6.27 14.94 2.79
CA GLU A 7 -7.12 16.11 2.61
C GLU A 7 -7.94 16.11 1.30
N HIS A 8 -7.52 15.34 0.29
CA HIS A 8 -8.19 15.22 -1.01
C HIS A 8 -8.95 13.89 -1.17
N LYS A 9 -9.07 13.08 -0.10
CA LYS A 9 -9.71 11.76 -0.16
C LYS A 9 -11.14 11.84 -0.69
N THR A 10 -11.96 12.71 -0.11
CA THR A 10 -13.38 12.85 -0.45
C THR A 10 -13.56 13.32 -1.89
N ASP A 11 -12.80 14.33 -2.32
CA ASP A 11 -12.88 14.86 -3.68
C ASP A 11 -12.50 13.80 -4.72
N PHE A 12 -11.45 13.01 -4.43
CA PHE A 12 -11.05 11.90 -5.28
C PHE A 12 -12.15 10.82 -5.34
N GLU A 13 -12.71 10.41 -4.22
CA GLU A 13 -13.75 9.37 -4.19
C GLU A 13 -15.03 9.82 -4.91
N GLU A 14 -15.42 11.10 -4.79
CA GLU A 14 -16.57 11.67 -5.52
C GLU A 14 -16.35 11.69 -7.03
N LEU A 15 -15.14 12.05 -7.49
CA LEU A 15 -14.78 12.03 -8.91
C LEU A 15 -14.83 10.63 -9.53
N PHE A 16 -14.63 9.58 -8.72
CA PHE A 16 -14.56 8.19 -9.15
C PHE A 16 -15.74 7.34 -8.68
N LYS A 17 -16.84 7.95 -8.21
CA LYS A 17 -17.98 7.25 -7.57
C LYS A 17 -18.65 6.17 -8.42
N ASP A 18 -18.62 6.32 -9.75
CA ASP A 18 -19.20 5.36 -10.69
C ASP A 18 -18.23 4.20 -11.04
N LEU A 19 -17.04 4.19 -10.43
CA LEU A 19 -16.02 3.17 -10.59
C LEU A 19 -15.81 2.44 -9.25
N ALA A 20 -15.57 1.14 -9.31
CA ALA A 20 -15.21 0.36 -8.13
C ALA A 20 -13.83 0.82 -7.60
N CYS A 21 -13.83 1.71 -6.62
CA CYS A 21 -12.63 2.23 -5.97
C CYS A 21 -12.84 2.41 -4.46
N ASP A 22 -11.77 2.23 -3.69
CA ASP A 22 -11.74 2.45 -2.24
C ASP A 22 -10.30 2.66 -1.76
N CYS A 23 -10.13 3.18 -0.56
CA CYS A 23 -8.86 3.39 0.11
C CYS A 23 -8.28 2.04 0.61
N VAL A 24 -7.43 1.43 -0.22
CA VAL A 24 -6.77 0.14 0.09
C VAL A 24 -5.68 0.23 1.18
N GLY A 25 -5.29 1.43 1.61
CA GLY A 25 -4.28 1.61 2.64
C GLY A 25 -3.77 3.04 2.81
N ARG A 26 -2.80 3.22 3.71
CA ARG A 26 -2.18 4.51 4.01
C ARG A 26 -0.67 4.42 3.96
N VAL A 27 -0.03 5.35 3.24
CA VAL A 27 1.43 5.51 3.28
C VAL A 27 1.82 6.11 4.64
N THR A 28 2.83 5.53 5.28
CA THR A 28 3.35 6.01 6.57
C THR A 28 4.88 6.06 6.51
N ALA A 29 5.51 6.77 7.44
CA ALA A 29 6.97 6.80 7.55
C ALA A 29 7.60 5.46 8.01
N LYS A 30 6.79 4.46 8.40
CA LYS A 30 7.27 3.18 8.92
C LYS A 30 7.94 2.36 7.81
N GLN A 31 9.10 1.78 8.10
CA GLN A 31 9.85 0.90 7.19
C GLN A 31 9.29 -0.55 7.15
N LYS A 32 7.95 -0.71 7.22
CA LYS A 32 7.26 -2.01 7.22
C LYS A 32 5.99 -1.94 6.38
N LEU A 33 5.78 -2.96 5.54
CA LEU A 33 4.50 -3.24 4.90
C LEU A 33 3.68 -4.15 5.82
N THR A 34 2.44 -3.77 6.14
CA THR A 34 1.48 -4.64 6.84
C THR A 34 0.26 -4.80 5.96
N VAL A 35 -0.08 -6.04 5.63
CA VAL A 35 -1.33 -6.36 4.90
C VAL A 35 -2.31 -6.98 5.87
N ARG A 36 -3.54 -6.47 5.84
CA ARG A 36 -4.64 -6.94 6.68
C ARG A 36 -5.73 -7.51 5.79
N GLY A 37 -6.27 -8.65 6.19
CA GLY A 37 -7.46 -9.24 5.59
C GLY A 37 -8.72 -8.73 6.27
N LEU A 38 -9.81 -9.47 6.06
CA LEU A 38 -11.11 -9.19 6.67
C LEU A 38 -11.02 -9.14 8.20
N GLY A 39 -11.81 -8.25 8.81
CA GLY A 39 -11.79 -8.04 10.26
C GLY A 39 -10.47 -7.48 10.79
N ALA A 40 -9.68 -6.79 9.96
CA ALA A 40 -8.38 -6.20 10.29
C ALA A 40 -7.28 -7.21 10.72
N LYS A 41 -7.51 -8.52 10.49
CA LYS A 41 -6.56 -9.59 10.77
C LYS A 41 -5.27 -9.37 9.99
N VAL A 42 -4.12 -9.35 10.68
CA VAL A 42 -2.82 -9.24 10.01
C VAL A 42 -2.54 -10.54 9.24
N LEU A 43 -2.41 -10.45 7.92
CA LEU A 43 -2.00 -11.58 7.08
C LEU A 43 -0.49 -11.70 7.05
N PHE A 44 0.22 -10.58 6.87
CA PHE A 44 1.66 -10.52 7.03
C PHE A 44 2.14 -9.11 7.37
N ARG A 45 3.34 -9.06 7.96
CA ARG A 45 4.08 -7.83 8.24
C ARG A 45 5.55 -8.06 7.91
N VAL A 46 6.07 -7.33 6.92
CA VAL A 46 7.42 -7.53 6.38
C VAL A 46 8.14 -6.18 6.30
N GLY A 47 9.44 -6.16 6.58
CA GLY A 47 10.26 -4.96 6.46
C GLY A 47 10.50 -4.55 5.01
N LEU A 48 10.50 -3.25 4.71
CA LEU A 48 10.71 -2.78 3.33
C LEU A 48 12.09 -3.16 2.79
N GLN A 49 13.12 -3.19 3.65
CA GLN A 49 14.46 -3.64 3.25
C GLN A 49 14.49 -5.11 2.82
N GLN A 50 13.76 -5.97 3.54
CA GLN A 50 13.64 -7.39 3.19
C GLN A 50 12.93 -7.57 1.85
N LEU A 51 11.83 -6.84 1.62
CA LEU A 51 11.11 -6.86 0.34
C LEU A 51 12.00 -6.37 -0.81
N LYS A 52 12.70 -5.24 -0.61
CA LYS A 52 13.63 -4.69 -1.62
C LYS A 52 14.77 -5.64 -1.92
N SER A 53 15.37 -6.25 -0.90
CA SER A 53 16.44 -7.24 -1.06
C SER A 53 15.96 -8.47 -1.82
N ALA A 54 14.79 -9.02 -1.47
CA ALA A 54 14.21 -10.17 -2.15
C ALA A 54 13.90 -9.87 -3.63
N TRP A 55 13.35 -8.69 -3.92
CA TRP A 55 13.09 -8.26 -5.31
C TRP A 55 14.40 -8.06 -6.10
N LYS A 56 15.38 -7.36 -5.51
CA LYS A 56 16.68 -7.12 -6.15
C LYS A 56 17.49 -8.39 -6.40
N LYS A 57 17.34 -9.42 -5.56
CA LYS A 57 18.08 -10.69 -5.69
C LYS A 57 17.93 -11.34 -7.07
N ALA A 58 16.77 -11.16 -7.72
CA ALA A 58 16.54 -11.68 -9.07
C ALA A 58 17.45 -11.02 -10.13
N PHE A 59 18.00 -9.84 -9.85
CA PHE A 59 18.85 -9.06 -10.75
C PHE A 59 20.35 -9.20 -10.47
N GLY A 60 20.76 -10.02 -9.49
CA GLY A 60 22.17 -10.26 -9.18
C GLY A 60 22.91 -8.99 -8.74
N ASN A 61 23.95 -8.60 -9.48
CA ASN A 61 24.86 -7.49 -9.17
C ASN A 61 24.69 -6.27 -10.12
N LEU A 62 23.53 -6.09 -10.75
CA LEU A 62 23.22 -4.88 -11.52
C LEU A 62 23.14 -3.62 -10.65
#